data_AF-A0AAW7EFJ3-F1
#
_entry.id   AF-A0AAW7EFJ3-F1
#
_cell.length_a   1.000
_cell.length_b   1.000
_cell.length_c   1.000
_cell.angle_alpha   90.00
_cell.angle_beta   90.00
_cell.angle_gamma   90.00
#
_symmetry.space_group_name_H-M   'P 1'
#
loop_
_entity.id
_entity.type
_entity.pdbx_description
1 polymer ?
#
loop_
_entity_poly.entity_id
_entity_poly.type
_entity_poly.pdbx_seq_one_letter_code
_entity_poly.pdbx_strand_id
1 'polypeptide(L)'
;MPVDQELINIILNEAGNPPPHKAKITAVSLLFKDLSYSAEKGGYHPVEIRLILRNDEWYFDYITDFSYMGTVYPELEKEIDISWSQQYVFLAHVGDLPVNAGRELFELWQFNFIQYHSMNAYTITVLWES
;
A
#
# COMPACT_ATOMS: atom_id res chain seq x y z
N MET A 1 2.64 14.51 1.75
CA MET A 1 1.87 14.16 2.96
C MET A 1 2.85 13.60 3.97
N PRO A 2 2.74 13.92 5.28
CA PRO A 2 3.67 13.42 6.28
C PRO A 2 3.51 11.90 6.42
N VAL A 3 4.60 11.16 6.18
CA VAL A 3 4.65 9.71 6.35
C VAL A 3 5.15 9.43 7.77
N ASP A 4 4.43 8.59 8.51
CA ASP A 4 4.84 8.17 9.84
C ASP A 4 6.17 7.39 9.77
N GLN A 5 7.07 7.67 10.71
CA GLN A 5 8.38 7.01 10.75
C GLN A 5 8.25 5.49 10.94
N GLU A 6 7.22 5.02 11.64
CA GLU A 6 7.00 3.59 11.84
C GLU A 6 6.54 2.90 10.55
N LEU A 7 5.74 3.57 9.71
CA LEU A 7 5.40 3.05 8.39
C LEU A 7 6.66 2.88 7.53
N ILE A 8 7.58 3.86 7.58
CA ILE A 8 8.88 3.76 6.90
C ILE A 8 9.68 2.56 7.43
N ASN A 9 9.74 2.37 8.75
CA ASN A 9 10.46 1.27 9.37
C ASN A 9 9.89 -0.09 8.93
N ILE A 10 8.57 -0.26 8.93
CA ILE A 10 7.89 -1.47 8.44
C ILE A 10 8.30 -1.75 6.99
N ILE A 11 8.18 -0.76 6.11
CA ILE A 11 8.49 -0.94 4.68
C ILE A 11 9.95 -1.36 4.48
N LEU A 12 10.89 -0.70 5.16
CA LEU A 12 12.32 -1.02 5.03
C LEU A 12 12.66 -2.42 5.58
N ASN A 13 12.07 -2.79 6.72
CA ASN A 13 12.29 -4.09 7.34
C ASN A 13 11.74 -5.23 6.49
N GLU A 14 10.52 -5.07 5.96
CA GLU A 14 9.84 -6.09 5.18
C GLU A 14 10.41 -6.22 3.76
N ALA A 15 10.78 -5.11 3.11
CA ALA A 15 11.43 -5.15 1.81
C ALA A 15 12.77 -5.92 1.88
N GLY A 16 13.52 -5.72 2.97
CA GLY A 16 14.82 -6.31 3.17
C GLY A 16 15.82 -5.87 2.10
N ASN A 17 16.81 -6.73 1.84
CA ASN A 17 17.81 -6.45 0.80
C ASN A 17 17.33 -6.94 -0.56
N PRO A 18 17.59 -6.18 -1.64
CA PRO A 18 17.32 -6.64 -2.98
C PRO A 18 18.07 -7.95 -3.29
N PRO A 19 17.43 -8.93 -3.94
CA PRO A 19 18.11 -10.14 -4.37
C PRO A 19 19.12 -9.81 -5.48
N PRO A 20 20.05 -10.74 -5.80
CA PRO A 20 20.98 -10.56 -6.90
C PRO A 20 20.24 -10.44 -8.25
N HIS A 21 20.13 -9.23 -8.78
CA HIS A 21 19.60 -8.97 -10.11
C HIS A 21 20.72 -8.78 -11.14
N LYS A 22 20.48 -9.27 -12.37
CA LYS A 22 21.40 -9.05 -13.51
C LYS A 22 21.32 -7.63 -14.07
N ALA A 23 20.19 -6.96 -13.87
CA ALA A 23 19.92 -5.59 -14.29
C ALA A 23 19.79 -4.65 -13.07
N LYS A 24 19.89 -3.35 -13.30
CA LYS A 24 19.74 -2.35 -12.22
C LYS A 24 18.29 -2.37 -11.72
N ILE A 25 18.11 -2.53 -10.42
CA ILE A 25 16.79 -2.47 -9.80
C ILE A 25 16.21 -1.06 -9.94
N THR A 26 14.93 -0.99 -10.29
CA THR A 26 14.21 0.26 -10.56
C THR A 26 13.02 0.46 -9.62
N ALA A 27 12.44 -0.62 -9.09
CA ALA A 27 11.29 -0.55 -8.19
C ALA A 27 11.20 -1.76 -7.25
N VAL A 28 10.38 -1.63 -6.20
CA VAL A 28 9.95 -2.72 -5.33
C VAL A 28 8.47 -2.52 -4.97
N SER A 29 7.67 -3.58 -5.07
CA SER A 29 6.30 -3.64 -4.58
C SER A 29 6.21 -4.59 -3.38
N LEU A 30 5.64 -4.14 -2.28
CA LEU A 30 5.30 -4.93 -1.11
C LEU A 30 3.79 -5.18 -1.10
N LEU A 31 3.40 -6.44 -1.06
CA LEU A 31 2.01 -6.89 -1.02
C LEU A 31 1.70 -7.46 0.36
N PHE A 32 0.81 -6.80 1.10
CA PHE A 32 0.33 -7.22 2.41
C PHE A 32 -1.04 -7.87 2.24
N LYS A 33 -1.18 -9.14 2.62
CA LYS A 33 -2.42 -9.91 2.40
C LYS A 33 -2.82 -10.67 3.66
N ASP A 34 -4.02 -10.42 4.15
CA ASP A 34 -4.70 -11.35 5.05
C ASP A 34 -5.22 -12.53 4.22
N LEU A 35 -4.69 -13.72 4.45
CA LEU A 35 -5.05 -14.92 3.69
C LEU A 35 -6.48 -15.40 3.96
N SER A 36 -7.12 -14.89 5.01
CA SER A 36 -8.52 -15.16 5.32
C SER A 36 -9.49 -14.14 4.72
N TYR A 37 -8.97 -13.05 4.13
CA TYR A 37 -9.78 -12.01 3.51
C TYR A 37 -10.64 -12.57 2.37
N SER A 38 -11.95 -12.36 2.46
CA SER A 38 -12.89 -12.74 1.41
C SER A 38 -14.07 -11.77 1.34
N ALA A 39 -14.79 -11.75 0.22
CA ALA A 39 -15.96 -10.91 0.06
C ALA A 39 -17.07 -11.23 1.08
N GLU A 40 -17.19 -12.50 1.49
CA GLU A 40 -18.26 -12.98 2.36
C GLU A 40 -17.94 -12.80 3.85
N LYS A 41 -16.67 -12.92 4.23
CA LYS A 41 -16.24 -12.92 5.63
C LYS A 41 -15.53 -11.63 6.04
N GLY A 42 -15.16 -10.80 5.08
CA GLY A 42 -14.27 -9.67 5.31
C GLY A 42 -12.90 -10.16 5.76
N GLY A 43 -12.26 -9.38 6.62
CA GLY A 43 -10.86 -9.53 7.05
C GLY A 43 -10.13 -8.21 6.86
N TYR A 44 -8.81 -8.24 6.88
CA TYR A 44 -8.00 -7.04 6.60
C TYR A 44 -7.80 -6.86 5.10
N HIS A 45 -8.02 -5.64 4.63
CA HIS A 45 -7.87 -5.29 3.23
C HIS A 45 -6.45 -5.58 2.72
N PRO A 46 -6.29 -6.17 1.52
CA PRO A 46 -5.00 -6.24 0.87
C PRO A 46 -4.45 -4.85 0.61
N VAL A 47 -3.14 -4.67 0.83
CA VAL A 47 -2.45 -3.41 0.58
C VAL A 47 -1.26 -3.67 -0.33
N GLU A 48 -1.08 -2.82 -1.35
CA GLU A 48 0.16 -2.72 -2.12
C GLU A 48 0.86 -1.40 -1.83
N ILE A 49 2.15 -1.47 -1.48
CA ILE A 49 3.02 -0.31 -1.34
C ILE A 49 4.13 -0.44 -2.36
N ARG A 50 4.28 0.56 -3.23
CA ARG A 50 5.31 0.59 -4.25
C ARG A 50 6.31 1.71 -4.03
N LEU A 51 7.58 1.36 -4.07
CA LEU A 51 8.69 2.30 -4.09
C LEU A 51 9.43 2.24 -5.43
N ILE A 52 9.97 3.37 -5.86
CA ILE A 52 10.79 3.50 -7.07
C ILE A 52 12.15 4.09 -6.72
N LEU A 53 13.20 3.57 -7.37
CA LEU A 53 14.57 4.04 -7.20
C LEU A 53 14.84 5.18 -8.17
N ARG A 54 15.21 6.35 -7.64
CA ARG A 54 15.62 7.54 -8.41
C ARG A 54 16.88 8.13 -7.80
N ASN A 55 17.92 8.35 -8.61
CA ASN A 55 19.20 8.91 -8.14
C ASN A 55 19.78 8.19 -6.91
N ASP A 56 19.65 6.86 -6.89
CA ASP A 56 20.11 5.97 -5.82
C ASP A 56 19.40 6.18 -4.46
N GLU A 57 18.23 6.83 -4.47
CA GLU A 57 17.32 6.97 -3.34
C GLU A 57 15.94 6.38 -3.65
N TRP A 58 15.27 5.87 -2.62
CA TRP A 58 13.93 5.29 -2.72
C TRP A 58 12.84 6.33 -2.46
N TYR A 59 11.83 6.35 -3.33
CA TYR A 59 10.69 7.25 -3.23
C TYR A 59 9.40 6.44 -3.29
N PHE A 60 8.38 6.89 -2.55
CA PHE A 60 7.01 6.38 -2.72
C PHE A 60 6.53 6.65 -4.15
N ASP A 61 6.01 5.61 -4.80
CA ASP A 61 5.27 5.73 -6.04
C ASP A 61 3.77 5.81 -5.73
N TYR A 62 3.23 4.76 -5.12
CA TYR A 62 1.86 4.71 -4.62
C TYR A 62 1.69 3.77 -3.42
N ILE A 63 0.56 3.95 -2.74
CA ILE A 63 -0.03 3.04 -1.76
C ILE A 63 -1.47 2.80 -2.20
N THR A 64 -1.87 1.54 -2.32
CA THR A 64 -3.25 1.18 -2.67
C THR A 64 -3.79 0.17 -1.67
N ASP A 65 -4.94 0.50 -1.10
CA ASP A 65 -5.77 -0.36 -0.24
C ASP A 65 -6.93 -0.91 -1.09
N PHE A 66 -7.14 -2.21 -1.05
CA PHE A 66 -8.12 -2.88 -1.89
C PHE A 66 -9.26 -3.48 -1.06
N SER A 67 -10.48 -3.37 -1.56
CA SER A 67 -11.66 -3.98 -0.96
C SER A 67 -12.51 -4.73 -1.98
N TYR A 68 -13.25 -5.75 -1.54
CA TYR A 68 -14.26 -6.38 -2.40
C TYR A 68 -15.47 -5.47 -2.57
N MET A 69 -15.82 -5.15 -3.81
CA MET A 69 -16.96 -4.30 -4.17
C MET A 69 -17.95 -5.03 -5.08
N GLY A 70 -19.24 -4.80 -4.87
CA GLY A 70 -20.33 -5.42 -5.64
C GLY A 70 -21.04 -6.54 -4.88
N THR A 71 -22.31 -6.79 -5.23
CA THR A 71 -23.19 -7.71 -4.48
C THR A 71 -23.34 -9.10 -5.08
N VAL A 72 -23.26 -9.23 -6.41
CA VAL A 72 -23.51 -10.50 -7.12
C VAL A 72 -22.20 -11.18 -7.54
N TYR A 73 -21.24 -10.36 -7.99
CA TYR A 73 -19.89 -10.79 -8.36
C TYR A 73 -18.91 -9.79 -7.76
N PRO A 74 -18.54 -9.96 -6.47
CA PRO A 74 -17.63 -9.03 -5.83
C PRO A 74 -16.25 -9.10 -6.47
N GLU A 75 -15.74 -7.96 -6.90
CA GLU A 75 -14.40 -7.82 -7.48
C GLU A 75 -13.49 -7.06 -6.52
N LEU A 76 -12.21 -7.38 -6.54
CA LEU A 76 -11.22 -6.70 -5.71
C LEU A 76 -10.87 -5.36 -6.40
N GLU A 77 -11.31 -4.27 -5.81
CA GLU A 77 -11.24 -2.92 -6.36
C GLU A 77 -10.46 -1.99 -5.43
N LYS A 78 -10.05 -0.82 -5.93
CA LYS A 78 -9.34 0.18 -5.14
C LYS A 78 -10.31 0.85 -4.15
N GLU A 79 -10.11 0.64 -2.86
CA GLU A 79 -10.82 1.37 -1.80
C GLU A 79 -10.17 2.74 -1.59
N ILE A 80 -8.86 2.75 -1.36
CA ILE A 80 -8.05 3.97 -1.21
C ILE A 80 -6.84 3.84 -2.14
N ASP A 81 -6.52 4.90 -2.87
CA ASP A 81 -5.30 4.95 -3.69
C ASP A 81 -4.60 6.29 -3.53
N ILE A 82 -3.32 6.23 -3.15
CA ILE A 82 -2.50 7.40 -2.81
C ILE A 82 -1.29 7.37 -3.72
N SER A 83 -1.23 8.27 -4.69
CA SER A 83 -0.12 8.33 -5.63
C SER A 83 0.71 9.59 -5.43
N TRP A 84 1.98 9.42 -5.09
CA TRP A 84 2.95 10.51 -5.05
C TRP A 84 3.41 10.90 -6.45
N SER A 85 3.52 9.92 -7.35
CA SER A 85 3.92 10.16 -8.74
C SER A 85 2.87 10.93 -9.54
N GLN A 86 1.59 10.64 -9.30
CA GLN A 86 0.46 11.30 -9.98
C GLN A 86 -0.21 12.40 -9.14
N GLN A 87 0.21 12.56 -7.88
CA GLN A 87 -0.22 13.64 -6.97
C GLN A 87 -1.71 13.66 -6.64
N TYR A 88 -2.30 12.49 -6.31
CA TYR A 88 -3.70 12.40 -5.88
C TYR A 88 -3.90 11.46 -4.68
N VAL A 89 -5.07 11.61 -4.05
CA VAL A 89 -5.65 10.66 -3.10
C VAL A 89 -7.06 10.35 -3.59
N PHE A 90 -7.35 9.08 -3.84
CA PHE A 90 -8.64 8.59 -4.28
C PHE A 90 -9.30 7.80 -3.16
N LEU A 91 -10.62 7.96 -3.01
CA LEU A 91 -11.47 7.14 -2.14
C LEU A 91 -12.64 6.60 -2.96
N ALA A 92 -12.90 5.31 -2.85
CA ALA A 92 -14.00 4.64 -3.55
C ALA A 92 -15.35 5.34 -3.31
N HIS A 93 -16.17 5.38 -4.35
CA HIS A 93 -17.47 6.07 -4.40
C HIS A 93 -17.44 7.60 -4.21
N VAL A 94 -16.31 8.19 -3.82
CA VAL A 94 -16.12 9.65 -3.70
C VAL A 94 -15.31 10.20 -4.86
N GLY A 95 -14.26 9.49 -5.28
CA GLY A 95 -13.30 9.94 -6.28
C GLY A 95 -12.08 10.62 -5.66
N ASP A 96 -11.45 11.50 -6.44
CA ASP A 96 -10.27 12.24 -6.01
C ASP A 96 -10.60 13.25 -4.91
N LEU A 97 -9.84 13.19 -3.82
CA LEU A 97 -10.05 14.02 -2.64
C LEU A 97 -9.25 15.33 -2.74
N PRO A 98 -9.81 16.45 -2.24
CA PRO A 98 -9.03 17.65 -1.96
C PRO A 98 -7.87 17.37 -1.00
N VAL A 99 -6.77 18.13 -1.14
CA VAL A 99 -5.51 17.91 -0.40
C VAL A 99 -5.68 17.73 1.11
N ASN A 100 -6.54 18.51 1.76
CA ASN A 100 -6.75 18.41 3.21
C ASN A 100 -7.46 17.12 3.60
N ALA A 101 -8.54 16.76 2.90
CA ALA A 101 -9.27 15.52 3.14
C ALA A 101 -8.41 14.29 2.83
N GLY A 102 -7.62 14.34 1.74
CA GLY A 102 -6.68 13.28 1.42
C GLY A 102 -5.58 13.10 2.47
N ARG A 103 -5.11 14.20 3.08
CA ARG A 103 -4.15 14.14 4.19
C ARG A 103 -4.75 13.50 5.43
N GLU A 104 -5.95 13.93 5.84
CA GLU A 104 -6.64 13.38 7.01
C GLU A 104 -6.92 11.88 6.83
N LEU A 105 -7.36 11.48 5.63
CA LEU A 105 -7.55 10.07 5.28
C LEU A 105 -6.24 9.29 5.38
N PHE A 106 -5.14 9.81 4.82
CA PHE A 106 -3.85 9.14 4.87
C PHE A 106 -3.32 8.99 6.30
N GLU A 107 -3.50 10.01 7.15
CA GLU A 107 -3.12 9.96 8.56
C GLU A 107 -3.86 8.86 9.33
N LEU A 108 -5.17 8.72 9.10
CA LEU A 108 -5.96 7.65 9.70
C LEU A 108 -5.59 6.28 9.14
N TRP A 109 -5.42 6.18 7.82
CA TRP A 109 -5.06 4.94 7.15
C TRP A 109 -3.72 4.40 7.65
N GLN A 110 -2.67 5.22 7.69
CA GLN A 110 -1.34 4.76 8.11
C GLN A 110 -1.34 4.33 9.58
N PHE A 111 -2.06 5.04 10.45
CA PHE A 111 -2.22 4.65 11.84
C PHE A 111 -2.83 3.25 11.96
N ASN A 112 -3.94 2.99 11.27
CA ASN A 112 -4.61 1.69 11.28
C ASN A 112 -3.72 0.58 10.69
N PHE A 113 -3.10 0.83 9.54
CA PHE A 113 -2.21 -0.13 8.88
C PHE A 113 -1.05 -0.55 9.78
N ILE A 114 -0.40 0.40 10.45
CA ILE A 114 0.68 0.12 11.43
C ILE A 114 0.16 -0.80 12.54
N GLN A 115 -1.03 -0.52 13.08
CA GLN A 115 -1.61 -1.39 14.12
C GLN A 115 -1.90 -2.80 13.58
N TYR A 116 -2.48 -2.94 12.40
CA TYR A 116 -2.80 -4.23 11.80
C TYR A 116 -1.54 -5.06 11.51
N HIS A 117 -0.49 -4.42 10.99
CA HIS A 117 0.82 -5.06 10.82
C HIS A 117 1.38 -5.54 12.16
N SER A 118 1.35 -4.71 13.21
CA SER A 118 1.83 -5.09 14.55
C SER A 118 1.07 -6.28 15.17
N MET A 119 -0.16 -6.52 14.73
CA MET A 119 -1.00 -7.65 15.12
C MET A 119 -0.75 -8.91 14.28
N ASN A 120 0.21 -8.88 13.35
CA ASN A 120 0.49 -9.94 12.38
C ASN A 120 -0.72 -10.27 11.49
N ALA A 121 -1.50 -9.25 11.09
CA ALA A 121 -2.66 -9.43 10.21
C ALA A 121 -2.29 -9.90 8.79
N TYR A 122 -1.05 -9.68 8.36
CA TYR A 122 -0.64 -9.83 6.96
C TYR A 122 0.41 -10.90 6.76
N THR A 123 0.23 -11.68 5.69
CA THR A 123 1.32 -12.37 4.98
C THR A 123 1.87 -11.43 3.91
N ILE A 124 3.19 -11.32 3.83
CA ILE A 124 3.86 -10.29 3.02
C ILE A 124 4.60 -10.94 1.86
N THR A 125 4.43 -10.39 0.66
CA THR A 125 5.17 -10.77 -0.55
C THR A 125 5.91 -9.55 -1.09
N VAL A 126 7.21 -9.69 -1.35
CA VAL A 126 8.05 -8.61 -1.89
C VAL A 126 8.44 -8.94 -3.32
N LEU A 127 8.22 -7.98 -4.23
CA LEU A 127 8.48 -8.11 -5.65
C LEU A 127 9.48 -7.02 -6.08
N TRP A 128 10.70 -7.45 -6.42
CA TRP A 128 11.75 -6.57 -6.92
C TRP A 128 11.73 -6.50 -8.45
N GLU A 129 11.86 -5.30 -8.99
CA GLU A 129 11.84 -5.04 -10.44
C GLU A 129 13.17 -4.45 -10.92
N SER A 130 13.65 -4.95 -12.06
CA SER A 130 14.95 -4.59 -12.66
C SER A 130 14.85 -4.40 -14.16
#